data_AF-A0AAV0J9Q9-F1
#
_entry.id   AF-A0AAV0J9Q9-F1
#
_cell.length_a   1.000
_cell.length_b   1.000
_cell.length_c   1.000
_cell.angle_alpha   90.00
_cell.angle_beta   90.00
_cell.angle_gamma   90.00
#
_symmetry.space_group_name_H-M   'P 1'
#
loop_
_entity.id
_entity.type
_entity.pdbx_description
1 polymer ?
#
loop_
_entity_poly.entity_id
_entity_poly.type
_entity_poly.pdbx_seq_one_letter_code
_entity_poly.pdbx_strand_id
1 'polypeptide(L)'
;MLKAIQVLSSSSSSRLFGCRWKPLATSGPAISLSANPLSHHSTTAPRFKSSSLSLRPVSDRSSEPVRVYSTGSDPKMEAAPSPPSPSPTALSAASSRKINFCQWCGGATKHEVPDGEEKTRAICTLCGKIAYQNPKMVVGCLIEHDNKILLCKRNIQPSFGLWTLPAGYLEVGESAMEGAMRETWEEAQAEVEVLCPFAQLDIPLIGQTYIIFLAKLKKPHFSPGPESSDCQLFSLEDIPFDSLSFSSMVVTLKLVKASWHGYLALFPVTCHRHL
;
A
#
# COMPACT_ATOMS: atom_id res chain seq x y z
N MET A 1 11.58 -10.92 0.81
CA MET A 1 11.42 -10.45 2.20
C MET A 1 10.90 -9.02 2.16
N LEU A 2 9.83 -8.73 2.90
CA LEU A 2 9.29 -7.38 3.12
C LEU A 2 10.29 -6.62 4.01
N LYS A 3 10.70 -5.41 3.59
CA LYS A 3 11.49 -4.52 4.44
C LYS A 3 10.62 -3.36 4.86
N ALA A 4 10.49 -3.14 6.16
CA ALA A 4 9.65 -2.09 6.73
C ALA A 4 10.52 -1.08 7.47
N ILE A 5 10.32 0.20 7.16
CA ILE A 5 10.92 1.32 7.87
C ILE A 5 9.76 2.15 8.41
N GLN A 6 9.66 2.24 9.74
CA GLN A 6 8.77 3.20 10.37
C GLN A 6 9.44 4.57 10.32
N VAL A 7 8.76 5.55 9.76
CA VAL A 7 9.27 6.93 9.69
C VAL A 7 8.86 7.60 10.99
N LEU A 8 9.76 7.56 11.98
CA LEU A 8 9.51 8.25 13.25
C LEU A 8 9.70 9.76 13.03
N SER A 9 8.61 10.53 13.09
CA SER A 9 8.70 11.98 13.19
C SER A 9 9.16 12.34 14.61
N SER A 10 10.46 12.59 14.78
CA SER A 10 11.02 13.04 16.04
C SER A 10 10.63 14.50 16.29
N SER A 11 9.61 14.74 17.12
CA SER A 11 9.39 16.04 17.74
C SER A 11 10.20 16.13 19.03
N SER A 12 11.40 16.72 18.96
CA SER A 12 12.10 17.27 20.14
C SER A 12 13.13 18.33 19.74
N SER A 13 12.76 19.59 20.02
CA SER A 13 13.61 20.72 20.43
C SER A 13 14.79 21.16 19.52
N SER A 14 14.54 22.27 18.82
CA SER A 14 15.48 23.39 18.61
C SER A 14 16.95 23.06 18.32
N ARG A 15 17.25 22.84 17.04
CA ARG A 15 18.48 23.37 16.42
C ARG A 15 18.24 23.52 14.91
N LEU A 16 17.86 24.74 14.53
CA LEU A 16 17.77 25.18 13.14
C LEU A 16 19.16 25.07 12.49
N PHE A 17 19.42 24.02 11.74
CA PHE A 17 20.34 24.10 10.62
C PHE A 17 19.52 24.42 9.37
N GLY A 18 19.27 25.71 9.17
CA GLY A 18 18.62 26.21 7.97
C GLY A 18 19.55 26.08 6.77
N CYS A 19 19.43 24.99 6.01
CA CYS A 19 19.85 24.99 4.62
C CYS A 19 18.78 25.73 3.80
N ARG A 20 18.96 27.06 3.73
CA ARG A 20 18.19 27.98 2.91
C ARG A 20 18.37 27.63 1.43
N TRP A 21 17.46 26.82 0.88
CA TRP A 21 17.25 26.73 -0.56
C TRP A 21 16.65 28.06 -1.02
N LYS A 22 17.42 28.85 -1.78
CA LYS A 22 16.91 30.04 -2.47
C LYS A 22 16.30 29.58 -3.81
N PRO A 23 15.00 29.77 -4.07
CA PRO A 23 14.47 29.65 -5.42
C PRO A 23 15.07 30.76 -6.27
N LEU A 24 15.66 30.40 -7.42
CA LEU A 24 16.02 31.37 -8.44
C LEU A 24 14.72 31.95 -9.00
N ALA A 25 14.51 33.25 -8.83
CA ALA A 25 13.37 33.96 -9.39
C ALA A 25 13.51 34.00 -10.92
N THR A 26 12.63 33.33 -11.65
CA THR A 26 12.43 33.57 -13.08
C THR A 26 11.14 34.35 -13.27
N SER A 27 11.30 35.62 -13.62
CA SER A 27 10.26 36.53 -14.07
C SER A 27 9.71 36.07 -15.43
N GLY A 28 8.44 35.70 -15.48
CA GLY A 28 7.67 35.49 -16.72
C GLY A 28 6.21 35.86 -16.49
N PRO A 29 5.50 36.45 -17.48
CA PRO A 29 4.22 37.09 -17.25
C PRO A 29 3.10 36.07 -17.05
N ALA A 30 2.18 36.40 -16.14
CA ALA A 30 0.98 35.66 -15.85
C ALA A 30 0.02 35.67 -17.06
N ILE A 31 -0.39 34.50 -17.51
CA ILE A 31 -1.50 34.34 -18.46
C ILE A 31 -2.70 33.82 -17.67
N SER A 32 -3.70 34.69 -17.50
CA SER A 32 -5.00 34.33 -16.93
C SER A 32 -5.84 33.61 -17.97
N LEU A 33 -6.39 32.44 -17.63
CA LEU A 33 -7.49 31.84 -18.37
C LEU A 33 -8.72 31.79 -17.47
N SER A 34 -9.72 32.56 -17.89
CA SER A 34 -11.05 32.65 -17.27
C SER A 34 -11.87 31.42 -17.60
N ALA A 35 -12.56 30.88 -16.59
CA ALA A 35 -13.60 29.88 -16.74
C ALA A 35 -14.87 30.46 -17.39
N ASN A 36 -15.66 29.62 -18.05
CA ASN A 36 -17.10 29.57 -17.81
C ASN A 36 -17.73 28.23 -18.28
N PRO A 37 -18.85 27.81 -17.65
CA PRO A 37 -19.40 26.46 -17.72
C PRO A 37 -20.55 26.33 -18.73
N LEU A 38 -20.85 25.10 -19.16
CA LEU A 38 -22.07 24.76 -19.88
C LEU A 38 -22.81 23.60 -19.21
N SER A 39 -24.13 23.71 -19.28
CA SER A 39 -25.18 23.15 -18.44
C SER A 39 -25.71 21.77 -18.86
N HIS A 40 -26.17 21.03 -17.84
CA HIS A 40 -27.26 20.05 -17.73
C HIS A 40 -27.88 19.40 -18.98
N HIS A 41 -28.01 18.07 -18.92
CA HIS A 41 -29.29 17.40 -19.19
C HIS A 41 -29.46 16.12 -18.35
N SER A 42 -30.59 16.05 -17.65
CA SER A 42 -31.07 14.91 -16.86
C SER A 42 -32.01 14.04 -17.69
N THR A 43 -31.94 12.71 -17.55
CA THR A 43 -33.10 11.84 -17.85
C THR A 43 -33.04 10.48 -17.12
N THR A 44 -33.92 10.37 -16.13
CA THR A 44 -34.80 9.23 -15.76
C THR A 44 -34.34 7.78 -15.84
N ALA A 45 -34.42 7.12 -14.68
CA ALA A 45 -34.43 5.67 -14.45
C ALA A 45 -35.79 5.00 -14.80
N PRO A 46 -35.79 3.66 -14.98
CA PRO A 46 -36.97 2.84 -14.73
C PRO A 46 -36.78 1.87 -13.55
N ARG A 47 -37.86 1.79 -12.74
CA ARG A 47 -38.17 0.77 -11.71
C ARG A 47 -38.48 -0.59 -12.34
N PHE A 48 -38.34 -1.66 -11.55
CA PHE A 48 -39.11 -2.94 -11.45
C PHE A 48 -38.14 -4.11 -11.19
N LYS A 49 -38.39 -5.16 -10.38
CA LYS A 49 -39.52 -5.69 -9.62
C LYS A 49 -38.97 -6.41 -8.37
N SER A 50 -39.80 -6.45 -7.33
CA SER A 50 -39.74 -7.36 -6.20
C SER A 50 -39.88 -8.83 -6.62
N SER A 51 -39.09 -9.72 -6.00
CA SER A 51 -39.50 -11.10 -5.73
C SER A 51 -38.86 -11.59 -4.44
N SER A 52 -39.67 -12.37 -3.73
CA SER A 52 -39.61 -12.70 -2.31
C SER A 52 -39.33 -14.20 -2.11
N LEU A 53 -38.80 -14.54 -0.92
CA LEU A 53 -38.78 -15.87 -0.26
C LEU A 53 -37.79 -16.88 -0.91
N SER A 54 -37.06 -17.73 -0.19
CA SER A 54 -37.44 -18.51 0.99
C SER A 54 -36.21 -19.01 1.77
N LEU A 55 -36.42 -19.36 3.04
CA LEU A 55 -35.43 -19.88 4.00
C LEU A 55 -35.38 -21.41 4.05
N ARG A 56 -34.27 -21.90 4.66
CA ARG A 56 -34.04 -23.15 5.44
C ARG A 56 -33.43 -24.37 4.68
N PRO A 57 -32.79 -25.34 5.37
CA PRO A 57 -32.04 -25.29 6.64
C PRO A 57 -30.68 -26.03 6.64
N VAL A 58 -29.98 -25.81 7.76
CA VAL A 58 -28.90 -26.56 8.44
C VAL A 58 -28.84 -28.08 8.19
N SER A 59 -27.62 -28.62 8.03
CA SER A 59 -27.29 -29.96 8.53
C SER A 59 -25.92 -29.99 9.22
N ASP A 60 -26.00 -30.37 10.48
CA ASP A 60 -25.01 -30.80 11.45
C ASP A 60 -24.19 -32.02 11.01
N ARG A 61 -22.88 -32.08 11.31
CA ARG A 61 -22.23 -33.26 11.92
C ARG A 61 -20.71 -33.15 12.19
N SER A 62 -20.40 -33.26 13.49
CA SER A 62 -19.46 -34.21 14.14
C SER A 62 -17.96 -34.23 13.79
N SER A 63 -17.17 -33.57 14.63
CA SER A 63 -16.08 -34.08 15.50
C SER A 63 -15.36 -35.43 15.23
N GLU A 64 -14.03 -35.32 15.07
CA GLU A 64 -12.91 -36.09 15.70
C GLU A 64 -12.72 -37.61 15.38
N PRO A 65 -11.50 -38.22 15.52
CA PRO A 65 -10.38 -37.78 16.35
C PRO A 65 -8.93 -37.85 15.79
N VAL A 66 -8.12 -37.01 16.42
CA VAL A 66 -6.65 -37.04 16.55
C VAL A 66 -6.12 -38.41 16.99
N ARG A 67 -5.01 -38.87 16.38
CA ARG A 67 -4.24 -40.04 16.84
C ARG A 67 -2.79 -39.64 17.15
N VAL A 68 -2.50 -39.63 18.44
CA VAL A 68 -1.16 -39.48 19.04
C VAL A 68 -0.49 -40.86 19.05
N TYR A 69 0.77 -40.92 18.64
CA TYR A 69 1.69 -41.97 19.07
C TYR A 69 3.01 -41.33 19.50
N SER A 70 3.43 -41.70 20.72
CA SER A 70 4.74 -41.46 21.31
C SER A 70 5.45 -42.80 21.49
N THR A 71 6.74 -42.72 21.85
CA THR A 71 7.76 -43.78 22.08
C THR A 71 8.56 -44.11 20.83
N GLY A 72 9.90 -44.12 20.82
CA GLY A 72 10.92 -43.84 21.83
C GLY A 72 12.27 -44.38 21.33
N SER A 73 13.36 -43.92 21.97
CA SER A 73 14.71 -44.55 22.03
C SER A 73 15.75 -44.19 20.96
N ASP A 74 16.77 -43.45 21.42
CA ASP A 74 18.09 -43.29 20.80
C ASP A 74 18.89 -44.60 20.77
N PRO A 75 19.87 -44.72 19.86
CA PRO A 75 21.23 -44.75 20.38
C PRO A 75 22.26 -43.90 19.61
N LYS A 76 23.40 -43.79 20.29
CA LYS A 76 24.52 -42.84 20.25
C LYS A 76 25.52 -43.05 19.08
N MET A 77 26.11 -41.92 18.68
CA MET A 77 27.49 -41.70 18.14
C MET A 77 27.86 -42.15 16.72
N GLU A 78 28.09 -41.18 15.83
CA GLU A 78 29.44 -40.80 15.35
C GLU A 78 29.40 -39.42 14.66
N ALA A 79 30.44 -38.61 14.86
CA ALA A 79 30.53 -37.23 14.37
C ALA A 79 31.04 -37.19 12.93
N ALA A 80 30.18 -36.74 12.00
CA ALA A 80 30.52 -36.50 10.60
C ALA A 80 31.03 -35.06 10.38
N PRO A 81 31.95 -34.83 9.43
CA PRO A 81 32.62 -33.56 9.23
C PRO A 81 31.67 -32.47 8.71
N SER A 82 31.93 -31.23 9.12
CA SER A 82 31.16 -30.03 8.81
C SER A 82 31.03 -29.82 7.29
N PRO A 83 29.83 -29.58 6.74
CA PRO A 83 29.70 -29.20 5.34
C PRO A 83 30.31 -27.80 5.14
N PRO A 84 30.94 -27.52 3.97
CA PRO A 84 31.42 -26.19 3.67
C PRO A 84 30.25 -25.20 3.73
N SER A 85 30.45 -24.10 4.43
CA SER A 85 29.55 -22.96 4.53
C SER A 85 29.01 -22.62 3.14
N PRO A 86 27.69 -22.60 2.91
CA PRO A 86 27.19 -22.04 1.67
C PRO A 86 27.56 -20.56 1.67
N SER A 87 28.44 -20.19 0.73
CA SER A 87 28.56 -18.81 0.24
C SER A 87 27.16 -18.23 0.11
N PRO A 88 26.91 -16.94 0.44
CA PRO A 88 25.58 -16.38 0.31
C PRO A 88 25.22 -16.37 -1.17
N THR A 89 24.55 -17.43 -1.62
CA THR A 89 23.93 -17.48 -2.94
C THR A 89 22.99 -16.30 -2.95
N ALA A 90 23.33 -15.32 -3.78
CA ALA A 90 22.58 -14.10 -3.95
C ALA A 90 21.09 -14.46 -3.99
N LEU A 91 20.34 -13.87 -3.05
CA LEU A 91 18.89 -13.98 -2.98
C LEU A 91 18.34 -13.83 -4.41
N SER A 92 17.77 -14.93 -4.90
CA SER A 92 17.22 -15.05 -6.24
C SER A 92 16.48 -13.77 -6.62
N ALA A 93 16.96 -13.15 -7.70
CA ALA A 93 16.51 -11.88 -8.21
C ALA A 93 14.98 -11.86 -8.29
N ALA A 94 14.37 -10.74 -7.90
CA ALA A 94 13.00 -10.43 -8.28
C ALA A 94 12.82 -10.79 -9.76
N SER A 95 11.83 -11.63 -10.08
CA SER A 95 11.63 -12.14 -11.44
C SER A 95 11.28 -10.96 -12.36
N SER A 96 12.31 -10.37 -12.97
CA SER A 96 12.18 -9.31 -13.96
C SER A 96 11.31 -9.84 -15.09
N ARG A 97 10.15 -9.23 -15.32
CA ARG A 97 9.22 -9.68 -16.36
C ARG A 97 9.93 -9.63 -17.71
N LYS A 98 9.76 -10.67 -18.51
CA LYS A 98 10.35 -10.70 -19.85
C LYS A 98 9.56 -9.78 -20.78
N ILE A 99 10.12 -8.63 -21.09
CA ILE A 99 9.60 -7.73 -22.13
C ILE A 99 10.02 -8.33 -23.48
N ASN A 100 9.07 -8.61 -24.38
CA ASN A 100 9.35 -9.22 -25.69
C ASN A 100 9.35 -8.21 -26.85
N PHE A 101 8.65 -7.09 -26.68
CA PHE A 101 8.44 -6.07 -27.71
C PHE A 101 8.65 -4.66 -27.16
N CYS A 102 9.18 -3.79 -28.00
CA CYS A 102 9.48 -2.40 -27.69
C CYS A 102 8.22 -1.54 -27.66
N GLN A 103 7.95 -0.88 -26.53
CA GLN A 103 6.79 0.00 -26.38
C GLN A 103 6.78 1.24 -27.29
N TRP A 104 7.92 1.59 -27.92
CA TRP A 104 8.02 2.77 -28.78
C TRP A 104 7.85 2.47 -30.28
N CYS A 105 8.22 1.27 -30.74
CA CYS A 105 8.23 0.96 -32.18
C CYS A 105 7.72 -0.44 -32.53
N GLY A 106 7.33 -1.26 -31.55
CA GLY A 106 6.84 -2.63 -31.77
C GLY A 106 7.92 -3.67 -32.11
N GLY A 107 9.18 -3.26 -32.33
CA GLY A 107 10.28 -4.19 -32.61
C GLY A 107 10.57 -5.16 -31.46
N ALA A 108 11.10 -6.35 -31.79
CA ALA A 108 11.51 -7.34 -30.80
C ALA A 108 12.62 -6.80 -29.87
N THR A 109 12.72 -7.38 -28.68
CA THR A 109 13.76 -7.03 -27.70
C THR A 109 14.70 -8.21 -27.43
N LYS A 110 16.00 -7.93 -27.31
CA LYS A 110 17.01 -8.84 -26.75
C LYS A 110 17.25 -8.53 -25.28
N HIS A 111 17.71 -9.52 -24.51
CA HIS A 111 18.02 -9.37 -23.09
C HIS A 111 19.51 -9.56 -22.86
N GLU A 112 20.22 -8.47 -22.59
CA GLU A 112 21.67 -8.47 -22.36
C GLU A 112 22.02 -7.46 -21.26
N VAL A 113 23.25 -7.54 -20.73
CA VAL A 113 23.78 -6.54 -19.79
C VAL A 113 24.46 -5.45 -20.63
N PRO A 114 23.97 -4.19 -20.62
CA PRO A 114 24.65 -3.09 -21.32
C PRO A 114 26.05 -2.82 -20.76
N ASP A 115 26.94 -2.26 -21.58
CA ASP A 115 28.28 -1.86 -21.15
C ASP A 115 28.21 -0.87 -19.98
N GLY A 116 28.92 -1.19 -18.90
CA GLY A 116 28.94 -0.37 -17.68
C GLY A 116 27.75 -0.60 -16.72
N GLU A 117 26.85 -1.54 -17.02
CA GLU A 117 25.78 -1.97 -16.11
C GLU A 117 26.03 -3.38 -15.56
N GLU A 118 25.34 -3.71 -14.47
CA GLU A 118 25.41 -5.04 -13.84
C GLU A 118 24.17 -5.92 -14.14
N LYS A 119 23.08 -5.30 -14.60
CA LYS A 119 21.77 -5.95 -14.70
C LYS A 119 21.36 -6.15 -16.15
N THR A 120 20.80 -7.32 -16.44
CA THR A 120 20.17 -7.61 -17.74
C THR A 120 19.02 -6.65 -18.00
N ARG A 121 19.02 -6.03 -19.19
CA ARG A 121 17.98 -5.13 -19.66
C ARG A 121 17.34 -5.64 -20.94
N ALA A 122 16.09 -5.28 -21.18
CA ALA A 122 15.43 -5.51 -22.46
C ALA A 122 15.78 -4.37 -23.42
N ILE A 123 16.49 -4.67 -24.51
CA ILE A 123 16.98 -3.71 -25.48
C ILE A 123 16.32 -3.97 -26.83
N CYS A 124 15.69 -2.95 -27.43
CA CYS A 124 15.04 -3.09 -28.72
C CYS A 124 16.07 -3.34 -29.83
N THR A 125 15.83 -4.34 -30.68
CA THR A 125 16.72 -4.68 -31.81
C THR A 125 16.59 -3.72 -33.00
N LEU A 126 15.54 -2.88 -33.05
CA LEU A 126 15.32 -1.94 -34.14
C LEU A 126 15.78 -0.51 -33.82
N CYS A 127 15.37 0.04 -32.67
CA CYS A 127 15.66 1.43 -32.31
C CYS A 127 16.69 1.58 -31.18
N GLY A 128 17.25 0.49 -30.67
CA GLY A 128 18.28 0.50 -29.62
C GLY A 128 17.80 0.95 -28.23
N LYS A 129 16.54 1.38 -28.07
CA LYS A 129 16.01 1.84 -26.78
C LYS A 129 15.97 0.73 -25.74
N ILE A 130 16.33 1.06 -24.51
CA ILE A 130 16.28 0.19 -23.35
C ILE A 130 14.92 0.35 -22.64
N ALA A 131 14.23 -0.77 -22.41
CA ALA A 131 12.99 -0.81 -21.64
C ALA A 131 13.28 -1.12 -20.16
N TYR A 132 13.27 -0.08 -19.33
CA TYR A 132 13.47 -0.22 -17.89
C TYR A 132 12.23 -0.75 -17.19
N GLN A 133 12.45 -1.70 -16.26
CA GLN A 133 11.43 -2.15 -15.32
C GLN A 133 11.66 -1.44 -13.99
N ASN A 134 10.74 -0.53 -13.66
CA ASN A 134 10.81 0.24 -12.43
C ASN A 134 9.80 -0.32 -11.42
N PRO A 135 10.10 -0.26 -10.11
CA PRO A 135 9.12 -0.56 -9.08
C PRO A 135 7.88 0.34 -9.20
N LYS A 136 6.72 -0.21 -8.84
CA LYS A 136 5.48 0.58 -8.71
C LYS A 136 5.38 1.15 -7.31
N MET A 137 5.03 2.43 -7.21
CA MET A 137 4.73 3.07 -5.93
C MET A 137 3.25 2.87 -5.60
N VAL A 138 2.98 2.41 -4.38
CA VAL A 138 1.65 2.33 -3.79
C VAL A 138 1.58 3.33 -2.64
N VAL A 139 0.53 4.12 -2.59
CA VAL A 139 0.32 5.15 -1.57
C VAL A 139 -1.00 4.93 -0.88
N GLY A 140 -1.07 5.22 0.42
CA GLY A 140 -2.30 4.99 1.19
C GLY A 140 -2.29 5.66 2.54
N CYS A 141 -3.41 5.57 3.24
CA CYS A 141 -3.60 6.20 4.54
C CYS A 141 -3.90 5.18 5.64
N LEU A 142 -3.25 5.36 6.78
CA LEU A 142 -3.69 4.86 8.06
C LEU A 142 -4.52 5.95 8.74
N ILE A 143 -5.84 5.75 8.75
CA ILE A 143 -6.79 6.79 9.11
C ILE A 143 -7.30 6.54 10.51
N GLU A 144 -7.01 7.46 11.43
CA GLU A 144 -7.46 7.42 12.81
C GLU A 144 -8.68 8.31 13.02
N HIS A 145 -9.64 7.79 13.81
CA HIS A 145 -10.76 8.55 14.32
C HIS A 145 -11.26 7.93 15.63
N ASP A 146 -11.35 8.73 16.69
CA ASP A 146 -11.79 8.30 18.03
C ASP A 146 -11.11 7.02 18.52
N ASN A 147 -9.78 6.95 18.40
CA ASN A 147 -8.95 5.79 18.76
C ASN A 147 -9.24 4.51 17.97
N LYS A 148 -9.89 4.65 16.80
CA LYS A 148 -10.17 3.56 15.87
C LYS A 148 -9.50 3.82 14.53
N ILE A 149 -9.25 2.74 13.80
CA ILE A 149 -8.67 2.76 12.46
C ILE A 149 -9.74 2.41 11.43
N LEU A 150 -9.85 3.22 10.38
CA LEU A 150 -10.75 2.94 9.27
C LEU A 150 -10.13 1.89 8.35
N LEU A 151 -10.86 0.80 8.12
CA LEU A 151 -10.51 -0.23 7.14
C LEU A 151 -11.59 -0.34 6.06
N CYS A 152 -11.17 -0.76 4.87
CA CYS A 152 -12.02 -1.03 3.72
C CYS A 152 -12.02 -2.53 3.42
N LYS A 153 -13.19 -3.11 3.13
CA LYS A 153 -13.32 -4.51 2.72
C LYS A 153 -13.38 -4.60 1.21
N ARG A 154 -12.37 -5.20 0.58
CA ARG A 154 -12.19 -5.20 -0.88
C ARG A 154 -13.34 -5.90 -1.61
N ASN A 155 -13.83 -5.30 -2.69
CA ASN A 155 -14.85 -5.83 -3.60
C ASN A 155 -14.27 -6.29 -4.95
N ILE A 156 -12.94 -6.27 -5.09
CA ILE A 156 -12.22 -6.65 -6.31
C ILE A 156 -11.05 -7.59 -6.01
N GLN A 157 -10.59 -8.32 -7.03
CA GLN A 157 -9.39 -9.16 -6.93
C GLN A 157 -8.10 -8.34 -7.15
N PRO A 158 -6.96 -8.77 -6.60
CA PRO A 158 -6.77 -9.89 -5.67
C PRO A 158 -7.38 -9.61 -4.28
N SER A 159 -7.50 -10.63 -3.43
CA SER A 159 -7.91 -10.48 -2.02
C SER A 159 -9.34 -9.95 -1.83
N PHE A 160 -10.27 -10.37 -2.69
CA PHE A 160 -11.70 -10.08 -2.54
C PHE A 160 -12.22 -10.52 -1.16
N GLY A 161 -13.01 -9.66 -0.51
CA GLY A 161 -13.64 -9.93 0.78
C GLY A 161 -12.73 -9.76 2.00
N LEU A 162 -11.44 -9.42 1.80
CA LEU A 162 -10.48 -9.15 2.88
C LEU A 162 -10.41 -7.64 3.19
N TRP A 163 -10.04 -7.32 4.43
CA TRP A 163 -9.88 -5.95 4.91
C TRP A 163 -8.52 -5.36 4.58
N THR A 164 -8.46 -4.06 4.30
CA THR A 164 -7.25 -3.33 3.94
C THR A 164 -7.31 -1.90 4.45
N LEU A 165 -6.15 -1.24 4.55
CA LEU A 165 -6.10 0.21 4.54
C LEU A 165 -6.36 0.70 3.11
N PRO A 166 -6.99 1.88 2.93
CA PRO A 166 -7.14 2.47 1.61
C PRO A 166 -5.78 2.80 1.01
N ALA A 167 -5.47 2.17 -0.13
CA ALA A 167 -4.19 2.31 -0.79
C ALA A 167 -4.22 1.81 -2.23
N GLY A 168 -3.62 2.58 -3.13
CA GLY A 168 -3.50 2.22 -4.54
C GLY A 168 -2.28 2.84 -5.21
N TYR A 169 -2.18 2.70 -6.53
CA TYR A 169 -0.97 3.11 -7.25
C TYR A 169 -0.86 4.63 -7.32
N LEU A 170 0.36 5.13 -7.16
CA LEU A 170 0.65 6.54 -7.41
C LEU A 170 0.51 6.82 -8.91
N GLU A 171 -0.27 7.84 -9.25
CA GLU A 171 -0.45 8.30 -10.63
C GLU A 171 0.56 9.38 -11.03
N VAL A 172 0.73 9.56 -12.34
CA VAL A 172 1.60 10.63 -12.87
C VAL A 172 0.89 11.96 -12.70
N GLY A 173 1.56 12.92 -12.07
CA GLY A 173 1.04 14.28 -11.91
C GLY A 173 0.52 14.60 -10.50
N GLU A 174 0.54 13.63 -9.58
CA GLU A 174 0.23 13.81 -8.17
C GLU A 174 1.45 13.55 -7.27
N SER A 175 1.46 14.21 -6.11
CA SER A 175 2.37 13.87 -5.00
C SER A 175 1.90 12.60 -4.29
N ALA A 176 2.79 11.95 -3.54
CA ALA A 176 2.45 10.74 -2.79
C ALA A 176 1.32 10.97 -1.75
N MET A 177 1.27 12.17 -1.18
CA MET A 177 0.21 12.57 -0.25
C MET A 177 -1.13 12.75 -0.98
N GLU A 178 -1.13 13.43 -2.13
CA GLU A 178 -2.34 13.62 -2.95
C GLU A 178 -2.90 12.28 -3.43
N GLY A 179 -2.05 11.37 -3.90
CA GLY A 179 -2.47 10.02 -4.27
C GLY A 179 -3.05 9.25 -3.09
N ALA A 180 -2.43 9.31 -1.90
CA ALA A 180 -2.98 8.67 -0.70
C ALA A 180 -4.37 9.24 -0.32
N MET A 181 -4.58 10.54 -0.49
CA MET A 181 -5.88 11.18 -0.27
C MET A 181 -6.91 10.79 -1.34
N ARG A 182 -6.51 10.72 -2.61
CA ARG A 182 -7.37 10.26 -3.72
C ARG A 182 -7.85 8.84 -3.49
N GLU A 183 -6.93 7.91 -3.22
CA GLU A 183 -7.25 6.49 -2.95
C GLU A 183 -8.18 6.35 -1.73
N THR A 184 -7.95 7.15 -0.69
CA THR A 184 -8.83 7.20 0.49
C THR A 184 -10.25 7.65 0.13
N TRP A 185 -10.38 8.65 -0.74
CA TRP A 185 -11.66 9.12 -1.22
C TRP A 185 -12.35 8.08 -2.12
N GLU A 186 -11.61 7.46 -3.04
CA GLU A 186 -12.12 6.46 -3.98
C GLU A 186 -12.61 5.19 -3.30
N GLU A 187 -11.87 4.68 -2.30
CA GLU A 187 -12.21 3.43 -1.63
C GLU A 187 -13.19 3.60 -0.46
N ALA A 188 -13.14 4.75 0.24
CA ALA A 188 -13.84 4.94 1.51
C ALA A 188 -14.70 6.22 1.58
N GLN A 189 -14.76 7.02 0.52
CA GLN A 189 -15.49 8.31 0.48
C GLN A 189 -15.20 9.18 1.72
N ALA A 190 -13.96 9.07 2.21
CA ALA A 190 -13.51 9.65 3.45
C ALA A 190 -12.65 10.88 3.17
N GLU A 191 -13.06 12.04 3.70
CA GLU A 191 -12.22 13.24 3.68
C GLU A 191 -11.22 13.19 4.83
N VAL A 192 -9.92 13.22 4.51
CA VAL A 192 -8.86 13.12 5.51
C VAL A 192 -7.94 14.35 5.56
N GLU A 193 -7.36 14.56 6.73
CA GLU A 193 -6.22 15.43 6.97
C GLU A 193 -4.98 14.57 7.19
N VAL A 194 -4.03 14.63 6.26
CA VAL A 194 -2.77 13.88 6.36
C VAL A 194 -1.85 14.60 7.34
N LEU A 195 -1.36 13.87 8.34
CA LEU A 195 -0.48 14.41 9.39
C LEU A 195 0.99 14.25 9.04
N CYS A 196 1.40 13.04 8.69
CA CYS A 196 2.79 12.72 8.39
C CYS A 196 2.94 11.38 7.66
N PRO A 197 4.08 11.14 6.98
CA PRO A 197 4.47 9.78 6.59
C PRO A 197 4.60 8.90 7.84
N PHE A 198 4.03 7.69 7.78
CA PHE A 198 4.02 6.76 8.91
C PHE A 198 4.95 5.56 8.67
N ALA A 199 4.80 4.91 7.52
CA ALA A 199 5.58 3.72 7.20
C ALA A 199 5.95 3.69 5.71
N GLN A 200 7.19 3.28 5.43
CA GLN A 200 7.62 2.88 4.10
C GLN A 200 7.87 1.36 4.12
N LEU A 201 7.30 0.65 3.14
CA LEU A 201 7.43 -0.80 3.03
C LEU A 201 7.89 -1.18 1.63
N ASP A 202 9.05 -1.81 1.52
CA ASP A 202 9.56 -2.30 0.25
C ASP A 202 9.22 -3.79 0.10
N ILE A 203 8.65 -4.15 -1.05
CA ILE A 203 8.42 -5.53 -1.47
C ILE A 203 9.22 -5.81 -2.74
N PRO A 204 10.56 -5.96 -2.66
CA PRO A 204 11.42 -6.11 -3.84
C PRO A 204 11.03 -7.27 -4.74
N LEU A 205 10.53 -8.37 -4.15
CA LEU A 205 10.16 -9.59 -4.87
C LEU A 205 9.10 -9.35 -5.96
N ILE A 206 8.17 -8.42 -5.72
CA ILE A 206 7.11 -8.06 -6.67
C ILE A 206 7.30 -6.67 -7.27
N GLY A 207 8.45 -6.02 -6.99
CA GLY A 207 8.78 -4.69 -7.51
C GLY A 207 7.80 -3.61 -7.05
N GLN A 208 7.45 -3.58 -5.77
CA GLN A 208 6.56 -2.55 -5.21
C GLN A 208 7.19 -1.87 -3.99
N THR A 209 6.90 -0.59 -3.83
CA THR A 209 7.20 0.19 -2.63
C THR A 209 5.91 0.87 -2.15
N TYR A 210 5.62 0.77 -0.87
CA TYR A 210 4.45 1.37 -0.24
C TYR A 210 4.88 2.56 0.61
N ILE A 211 4.13 3.66 0.55
CA ILE A 211 4.20 4.75 1.51
C ILE A 211 2.83 4.90 2.14
N ILE A 212 2.74 4.67 3.44
CA ILE A 212 1.52 4.85 4.22
C ILE A 212 1.65 6.12 5.05
N PHE A 213 0.67 7.00 4.94
CA PHE A 213 0.56 8.23 5.71
C PHE A 213 -0.36 8.03 6.91
N LEU A 214 0.00 8.61 8.06
CA LEU A 214 -0.94 8.77 9.16
C LEU A 214 -1.86 9.94 8.84
N ALA A 215 -3.17 9.71 8.94
CA ALA A 215 -4.18 10.71 8.68
C ALA A 215 -5.30 10.67 9.71
N LYS A 216 -6.07 11.75 9.80
CA LYS A 216 -7.31 11.81 10.59
C LYS A 216 -8.50 12.07 9.69
N LEU A 217 -9.65 11.51 10.05
CA LEU A 217 -10.92 11.90 9.42
C LEU A 217 -11.20 13.37 9.72
N LYS A 218 -11.44 14.18 8.68
CA LYS A 218 -11.87 15.58 8.83
C LYS A 218 -13.29 15.68 9.40
N LYS A 219 -14.12 14.71 9.05
CA LYS A 219 -15.52 14.57 9.48
C LYS A 219 -15.78 13.07 9.74
N PRO A 220 -16.69 12.73 10.66
CA PRO A 220 -17.09 11.34 10.93
C PRO A 220 -17.98 10.76 9.82
N HIS A 221 -17.59 10.93 8.56
CA HIS A 221 -18.32 10.48 7.38
C HIS A 221 -17.38 9.69 6.47
N PHE A 222 -17.81 8.47 6.15
CA PHE A 222 -17.17 7.56 5.21
C PHE A 222 -18.21 6.56 4.72
N SER A 223 -17.97 5.99 3.55
CA SER A 223 -18.83 4.98 2.92
C SER A 223 -18.04 4.20 1.88
N PRO A 224 -18.35 2.92 1.65
CA PRO A 224 -17.63 2.13 0.66
C PRO A 224 -17.78 2.75 -0.73
N GLY A 225 -16.64 2.97 -1.40
CA GLY A 225 -16.61 3.28 -2.82
C GLY A 225 -16.81 2.03 -3.70
N PRO A 226 -16.75 2.16 -5.04
CA PRO A 226 -17.03 1.06 -5.97
C PRO A 226 -16.14 -0.19 -5.77
N GLU A 227 -14.90 0.01 -5.32
CA GLU A 227 -13.91 -1.05 -5.09
C GLU A 227 -13.98 -1.65 -3.68
N SER A 228 -14.85 -1.10 -2.83
CA SER A 228 -15.09 -1.55 -1.45
C SER A 228 -16.50 -2.09 -1.31
N SER A 229 -16.63 -3.20 -0.60
CA SER A 229 -17.92 -3.79 -0.23
C SER A 229 -18.42 -3.26 1.11
N ASP A 230 -17.50 -2.80 1.95
CA ASP A 230 -17.77 -2.27 3.28
C ASP A 230 -16.62 -1.37 3.76
N CYS A 231 -16.91 -0.45 4.68
CA CYS A 231 -15.94 0.39 5.37
C CYS A 231 -16.32 0.49 6.85
N GLN A 232 -15.38 0.24 7.75
CA GLN A 232 -15.66 0.21 9.18
C GLN A 232 -14.47 0.70 10.02
N LEU A 233 -14.79 1.36 11.13
CA LEU A 233 -13.84 1.75 12.17
C LEU A 233 -13.64 0.61 13.17
N PHE A 234 -12.40 0.16 13.31
CA PHE A 234 -11.99 -0.89 14.25
C PHE A 234 -11.13 -0.30 15.37
N SER A 235 -11.41 -0.70 16.61
CA SER A 235 -10.43 -0.52 17.69
C SER A 235 -9.18 -1.35 17.39
N LEU A 236 -8.03 -1.05 17.98
CA LEU A 236 -6.79 -1.79 17.73
C LEU A 236 -6.84 -3.25 18.23
N GLU A 237 -7.68 -3.53 19.21
CA GLU A 237 -7.98 -4.87 19.72
C GLU A 237 -8.91 -5.66 18.80
N ASP A 238 -9.83 -5.00 18.10
CA ASP A 238 -10.83 -5.64 17.24
C ASP A 238 -10.40 -5.76 15.76
N ILE A 239 -9.20 -5.30 15.40
CA ILE A 239 -8.69 -5.44 14.02
C ILE A 239 -8.66 -6.93 13.63
N PRO A 240 -9.33 -7.34 12.54
CA PRO A 240 -9.46 -8.74 12.18
C PRO A 240 -8.23 -9.22 11.39
N PHE A 241 -7.10 -9.40 12.08
CA PHE A 241 -5.79 -9.70 11.48
C PHE A 241 -5.76 -10.94 10.56
N ASP A 242 -6.58 -11.95 10.85
CA ASP A 242 -6.69 -13.17 10.05
C ASP A 242 -7.42 -12.95 8.70
N SER A 243 -8.05 -11.79 8.53
CA SER A 243 -8.82 -11.42 7.34
C SER A 243 -8.26 -10.19 6.62
N LEU A 244 -6.98 -9.86 6.84
CA LEU A 244 -6.29 -8.77 6.14
C LEU A 244 -5.78 -9.19 4.76
N SER A 245 -5.89 -8.29 3.80
CA SER A 245 -5.65 -8.52 2.37
C SER A 245 -4.19 -8.77 1.99
N PHE A 246 -3.24 -8.10 2.68
CA PHE A 246 -1.82 -8.07 2.32
C PHE A 246 -0.92 -8.02 3.56
N SER A 247 0.27 -8.62 3.44
CA SER A 247 1.28 -8.60 4.51
C SER A 247 1.79 -7.19 4.84
N SER A 248 1.80 -6.28 3.86
CA SER A 248 2.11 -4.86 4.08
C SER A 248 1.13 -4.22 5.07
N MET A 249 -0.17 -4.49 4.93
CA MET A 249 -1.21 -3.99 5.84
C MET A 249 -1.04 -4.56 7.25
N VAL A 250 -0.76 -5.87 7.36
CA VAL A 250 -0.48 -6.52 8.64
C VAL A 250 0.69 -5.85 9.36
N VAL A 251 1.79 -5.60 8.64
CA VAL A 251 2.98 -4.95 9.23
C VAL A 251 2.68 -3.52 9.66
N THR A 252 2.02 -2.71 8.82
CA THR A 252 1.62 -1.34 9.17
C THR A 252 0.78 -1.31 10.46
N LEU A 253 -0.23 -2.16 10.56
CA LEU A 253 -1.13 -2.19 11.73
C LEU A 253 -0.41 -2.70 13.00
N LYS A 254 0.55 -3.63 12.85
CA LYS A 254 1.43 -4.04 13.96
C LYS A 254 2.35 -2.90 14.44
N LEU A 255 2.87 -2.07 13.53
CA LEU A 255 3.67 -0.89 13.89
C LEU A 255 2.84 0.12 14.68
N VAL A 256 1.59 0.35 14.29
CA VAL A 256 0.67 1.22 15.05
C VAL A 256 0.43 0.65 16.44
N LYS A 257 0.13 -0.64 16.57
CA LYS A 257 -0.12 -1.26 17.89
C LYS A 257 1.08 -1.15 18.83
N ALA A 258 2.31 -1.27 18.31
CA ALA A 258 3.53 -1.08 19.09
C ALA A 258 3.77 0.40 19.47
N SER A 259 3.32 1.33 18.63
CA SER A 259 3.57 2.77 18.76
C SER A 259 2.45 3.53 19.49
N TRP A 260 1.27 2.92 19.64
CA TRP A 260 0.05 3.54 20.13
C TRP A 260 0.18 4.16 21.52
N HIS A 261 0.98 3.56 22.39
CA HIS A 261 1.20 4.05 23.75
C HIS A 261 2.08 5.31 23.82
N GLY A 262 2.75 5.72 22.73
CA GLY A 262 3.66 6.87 22.72
C GLY A 262 3.38 7.96 21.68
N TYR A 263 2.71 7.63 20.57
CA TYR A 263 2.63 8.53 19.41
C TYR A 263 1.59 9.65 19.51
N LEU A 264 0.42 9.39 20.12
CA LEU A 264 -0.64 10.40 20.22
C LEU A 264 -0.41 11.42 21.34
N ALA A 265 0.49 11.14 22.29
CA ALA A 265 0.87 12.08 23.34
C ALA A 265 1.83 13.20 22.85
N LEU A 266 2.47 13.01 21.68
CA LEU A 266 3.54 13.90 21.20
C LEU A 266 3.10 14.89 20.10
N PHE A 267 1.83 14.85 19.68
CA PHE A 267 1.26 15.83 18.74
C PHE A 267 0.04 16.54 19.37
N PRO A 268 0.23 17.46 20.34
CA PRO A 268 -0.79 18.44 20.64
C PRO A 268 -1.05 19.26 19.37
N VAL A 269 -2.30 19.26 18.93
CA VAL A 269 -2.81 20.03 17.79
C VAL A 269 -2.52 21.51 18.03
N THR A 270 -1.40 22.01 17.53
CA THR A 270 -1.15 23.45 17.40
C THR A 270 -0.75 23.73 15.96
N CYS A 271 -1.78 23.83 15.12
CA CYS A 271 -1.69 24.41 13.80
C CYS A 271 -1.37 25.90 13.95
N HIS A 272 -0.10 26.28 13.95
CA HIS A 272 0.27 27.65 13.64
C HIS A 272 0.18 27.84 12.12
N ARG A 273 -0.99 28.31 11.67
CA ARG A 273 -1.12 29.02 10.40
C ARG A 273 -0.11 30.16 10.41
N HIS A 274 0.92 30.07 9.57
CA HIS A 274 1.56 31.26 9.03
C HIS A 274 1.49 31.20 7.51
N LEU A 275 0.82 32.24 6.99
CA LEU A 275 0.69 32.63 5.60
C LEU A 275 2.06 32.74 4.91
#